data_AF-A0A2V1II65-F1
#
_entry.id   AF-A0A2V1II65-F1
#
_cell.length_a   1.000
_cell.length_b   1.000
_cell.length_c   1.000
_cell.angle_alpha   90.00
_cell.angle_beta   90.00
_cell.angle_gamma   90.00
#
_symmetry.space_group_name_H-M   'P 1'
#
loop_
_entity.id
_entity.type
_entity.pdbx_description
1 polymer ?
#
loop_
_entity_poly.entity_id
_entity_poly.type
_entity_poly.pdbx_seq_one_letter_code
_entity_poly.pdbx_strand_id
1 'polypeptide(L)'
;KKIPLPYHRQGSFLFCPKGSILLCPKGSVPRARRGQTLAPFPYEATDALVEALDREAFPFWIESPKCRQREGLLIRSKEEFDNYYIIGSHRLFVTLVPIIREVQGATVAPVLGKYLAPILSGEDSDTFTLMKATAARAVALLTMQKAVERLPVEVIPEGIVQVQQSQPVKSRLRAEQSARASVAASLGADATRALEYLQQLVAQLDADGEEVDTSITGPIVHSKGMSF
;
A
#
# COMPACT_ATOMS: atom_id res chain seq x y z
N LYS A 1 -52.55 47.22 10.53
CA LYS A 1 -51.78 47.76 11.69
C LYS A 1 -50.81 46.66 12.17
N LYS A 2 -49.50 46.92 12.06
CA LYS A 2 -48.33 46.38 12.80
C LYS A 2 -48.26 44.89 13.28
N ILE A 3 -47.34 44.13 12.64
CA ILE A 3 -46.14 43.38 13.15
C ILE A 3 -46.30 42.25 14.24
N PRO A 4 -45.62 41.08 14.10
CA PRO A 4 -45.71 39.88 14.97
C PRO A 4 -44.52 39.64 15.95
N LEU A 5 -44.62 38.57 16.80
CA LEU A 5 -43.61 37.70 17.51
C LEU A 5 -43.83 37.55 19.05
N PRO A 6 -43.28 36.52 19.76
CA PRO A 6 -42.40 35.40 19.34
C PRO A 6 -42.77 33.96 19.83
N TYR A 7 -42.04 33.00 19.25
CA TYR A 7 -41.84 31.58 19.63
C TYR A 7 -41.37 31.35 21.09
N HIS A 8 -41.73 30.20 21.69
CA HIS A 8 -40.84 29.52 22.66
C HIS A 8 -40.94 27.98 22.58
N ARG A 9 -39.82 27.36 22.17
CA ARG A 9 -39.52 25.91 22.18
C ARG A 9 -39.49 25.36 23.62
N GLN A 10 -40.05 24.16 23.81
CA GLN A 10 -39.79 23.30 24.97
C GLN A 10 -38.39 22.68 24.82
N GLY A 11 -37.59 22.75 25.89
CA GLY A 11 -36.27 22.13 25.99
C GLY A 11 -36.30 20.94 26.96
N SER A 12 -35.71 19.83 26.53
CA SER A 12 -35.59 18.57 27.26
C SER A 12 -34.61 18.70 28.42
N PHE A 13 -35.02 18.31 29.63
CA PHE A 13 -34.16 18.21 30.81
C PHE A 13 -33.57 16.80 30.91
N LEU A 14 -32.23 16.69 30.84
CA LEU A 14 -31.49 15.49 31.24
C LEU A 14 -31.00 15.68 32.68
N PHE A 15 -31.45 14.80 33.58
CA PHE A 15 -31.11 14.78 34.99
C PHE A 15 -29.80 14.00 35.20
N CYS A 16 -28.84 14.56 35.96
CA CYS A 16 -27.60 13.89 36.34
C CYS A 16 -27.51 13.82 37.89
N PRO A 17 -27.19 12.67 38.50
CA PRO A 17 -27.26 12.50 39.95
C PRO A 17 -25.89 12.78 40.58
N LYS A 18 -25.64 14.05 40.91
CA LYS A 18 -24.69 14.50 41.95
C LYS A 18 -24.84 16.02 42.09
N GLY A 19 -25.34 16.45 43.25
CA GLY A 19 -25.84 17.80 43.49
C GLY A 19 -24.81 18.92 43.29
N SER A 20 -24.86 19.55 42.12
CA SER A 20 -24.34 20.89 41.89
C SER A 20 -25.19 21.57 40.82
N ILE A 21 -25.98 22.55 41.26
CA ILE A 21 -26.78 23.41 40.38
C ILE A 21 -25.81 24.41 39.76
N LEU A 22 -25.31 24.12 38.56
CA LEU A 22 -24.62 25.13 37.76
C LEU A 22 -25.68 25.95 37.03
N LEU A 23 -25.90 27.20 37.46
CA LEU A 23 -26.67 28.17 36.70
C LEU A 23 -25.98 28.45 35.36
N CYS A 24 -26.50 27.91 34.27
CA CYS A 24 -26.09 28.31 32.92
C CYS A 24 -26.70 29.68 32.59
N PRO A 25 -25.89 30.73 32.32
CA PRO A 25 -26.41 32.00 31.85
C PRO A 25 -27.07 31.82 30.48
N LYS A 26 -28.28 32.37 30.31
CA LYS A 26 -29.01 32.38 29.03
C LYS A 26 -28.19 33.14 27.99
N GLY A 27 -27.60 32.42 27.02
CA GLY A 27 -26.86 33.04 25.92
C GLY A 27 -25.79 32.19 25.25
N SER A 28 -25.57 30.94 25.65
CA SER A 28 -24.65 30.04 24.94
C SER A 28 -25.40 29.22 23.90
N VAL A 29 -25.39 29.69 22.66
CA VAL A 29 -25.49 28.79 21.48
C VAL A 29 -24.46 27.68 21.70
N PRO A 30 -24.79 26.39 21.53
CA PRO A 30 -23.79 25.34 21.60
C PRO A 30 -22.77 25.65 20.50
N ARG A 31 -21.61 26.17 20.91
CA ARG A 31 -20.46 26.33 20.05
C ARG A 31 -20.08 24.90 19.70
N ALA A 32 -20.52 24.44 18.53
CA ALA A 32 -20.04 23.22 17.91
C ALA A 32 -18.53 23.18 18.15
N ARG A 33 -18.03 22.08 18.74
CA ARG A 33 -16.61 21.90 19.02
C ARG A 33 -15.86 22.17 17.72
N ARG A 34 -15.33 23.38 17.58
CA ARG A 34 -14.37 23.76 16.55
C ARG A 34 -13.11 22.99 16.92
N GLY A 35 -12.93 21.84 16.30
CA GLY A 35 -11.88 20.89 16.62
C GLY A 35 -12.07 19.49 16.04
N GLN A 36 -13.10 19.25 15.24
CA GLN A 36 -13.09 18.11 14.31
C GLN A 36 -12.58 18.65 12.98
N THR A 37 -11.32 18.37 12.68
CA THR A 37 -10.75 18.55 11.35
C THR A 37 -11.65 17.78 10.38
N LEU A 38 -12.35 18.47 9.50
CA LEU A 38 -13.16 17.84 8.47
C LEU A 38 -12.23 17.34 7.35
N ALA A 39 -11.49 16.25 7.60
CA ALA A 39 -10.82 15.35 6.65
C ALA A 39 -10.20 14.18 7.47
N PRO A 40 -10.51 12.89 7.15
CA PRO A 40 -10.23 12.32 5.83
C PRO A 40 -11.34 11.42 5.24
N PHE A 41 -12.62 11.79 5.41
CA PHE A 41 -13.77 11.03 4.91
C PHE A 41 -13.70 10.53 3.44
N PRO A 42 -13.19 11.29 2.44
CA PRO A 42 -13.13 10.79 1.06
C PRO A 42 -12.02 9.75 0.83
N TYR A 43 -10.90 9.84 1.55
CA TYR A 43 -9.79 8.90 1.35
C TYR A 43 -10.06 7.56 2.03
N GLU A 44 -10.62 7.57 3.23
CA GLU A 44 -11.07 6.35 3.92
C GLU A 44 -12.20 5.65 3.17
N ALA A 45 -13.18 6.40 2.64
CA ALA A 45 -14.25 5.83 1.83
C ALA A 45 -13.74 5.19 0.52
N THR A 46 -12.75 5.83 -0.13
CA THR A 46 -12.12 5.26 -1.33
C THR A 46 -11.32 4.01 -1.00
N ASP A 47 -10.60 3.99 0.13
CA ASP A 47 -9.82 2.84 0.57
C ASP A 47 -10.72 1.65 0.90
N ALA A 48 -11.79 1.88 1.68
CA ALA A 48 -12.80 0.87 2.01
C ALA A 48 -13.53 0.35 0.77
N LEU A 49 -13.75 1.19 -0.24
CA LEU A 49 -14.29 0.75 -1.53
C LEU A 49 -13.31 -0.20 -2.24
N VAL A 50 -12.03 0.16 -2.34
CA VAL A 50 -11.03 -0.71 -2.98
C VAL A 50 -10.91 -2.04 -2.23
N GLU A 51 -10.90 -2.01 -0.89
CA GLU A 51 -10.93 -3.21 -0.05
C GLU A 51 -12.16 -4.09 -0.35
N ALA A 52 -13.36 -3.49 -0.43
CA ALA A 52 -14.58 -4.21 -0.75
C ALA A 52 -14.54 -4.81 -2.18
N LEU A 53 -14.01 -4.07 -3.16
CA LEU A 53 -13.86 -4.56 -4.53
C LEU A 53 -12.87 -5.73 -4.62
N ASP A 54 -11.75 -5.66 -3.90
CA ASP A 54 -10.76 -6.75 -3.83
C ASP A 54 -11.34 -7.98 -3.11
N ARG A 55 -12.14 -7.80 -2.06
CA ARG A 55 -12.79 -8.89 -1.32
C ARG A 55 -13.88 -9.61 -2.12
N GLU A 56 -14.78 -8.84 -2.73
CA GLU A 56 -15.97 -9.39 -3.41
C GLU A 56 -15.66 -9.88 -4.83
N ALA A 57 -14.47 -9.60 -5.36
CA ALA A 57 -13.97 -10.11 -6.64
C ALA A 57 -14.95 -9.94 -7.82
N PHE A 58 -15.63 -8.78 -7.90
CA PHE A 58 -16.61 -8.52 -8.95
C PHE A 58 -15.98 -8.65 -10.35
N PRO A 59 -16.67 -9.26 -11.35
CA PRO A 59 -16.13 -9.45 -12.71
C PRO A 59 -15.57 -8.17 -13.34
N PHE A 60 -16.29 -7.05 -13.25
CA PHE A 60 -15.83 -5.77 -13.81
C PHE A 60 -14.55 -5.24 -13.14
N TRP A 61 -14.28 -5.63 -11.89
CA TRP A 61 -13.08 -5.24 -11.15
C TRP A 61 -11.90 -6.14 -11.50
N ILE A 62 -12.07 -7.46 -11.45
CA ILE A 62 -11.00 -8.43 -11.73
C ILE A 62 -10.55 -8.36 -13.19
N GLU A 63 -11.47 -8.15 -14.14
CA GLU A 63 -11.16 -8.01 -15.57
C GLU A 63 -10.57 -6.63 -15.93
N SER A 64 -10.62 -5.68 -14.98
CA SER A 64 -10.14 -4.33 -15.21
C SER A 64 -8.63 -4.33 -15.54
N PRO A 65 -8.16 -3.38 -16.38
CA PRO A 65 -6.74 -3.24 -16.66
C PRO A 65 -5.88 -2.98 -15.42
N LYS A 66 -6.47 -2.46 -14.33
CA LYS A 66 -5.77 -2.22 -13.06
C LYS A 66 -5.54 -3.50 -12.27
N CYS A 67 -6.52 -4.40 -12.22
CA CYS A 67 -6.37 -5.69 -11.54
C CYS A 67 -5.46 -6.63 -12.33
N ARG A 68 -5.57 -6.67 -13.66
CA ARG A 68 -4.70 -7.47 -14.51
C ARG A 68 -3.21 -7.11 -14.41
N GLN A 69 -2.86 -5.88 -14.03
CA GLN A 69 -1.46 -5.52 -13.79
C GLN A 69 -0.81 -6.30 -12.64
N ARG A 70 -1.62 -6.83 -11.71
CA ARG A 70 -1.18 -7.64 -10.57
C ARG A 70 -0.87 -9.08 -10.96
N GLU A 71 -1.34 -9.53 -12.12
CA GLU A 71 -1.04 -10.87 -12.64
C GLU A 71 0.47 -11.01 -12.90
N GLY A 72 1.02 -12.15 -12.48
CA GLY A 72 2.45 -12.45 -12.58
C GLY A 72 3.33 -11.72 -11.55
N LEU A 73 2.75 -10.99 -10.59
CA LEU A 73 3.51 -10.42 -9.47
C LEU A 73 3.65 -11.43 -8.33
N LEU A 74 4.77 -11.31 -7.60
CA LEU A 74 5.07 -12.02 -6.35
C LEU A 74 4.17 -11.53 -5.20
N ILE A 75 3.84 -10.23 -5.22
CA ILE A 75 2.91 -9.59 -4.28
C ILE A 75 1.67 -9.14 -5.07
N ARG A 76 0.52 -9.73 -4.77
CA ARG A 76 -0.73 -9.54 -5.51
C ARG A 76 -1.77 -8.73 -4.75
N SER A 77 -1.62 -8.63 -3.43
CA SER A 77 -2.55 -7.89 -2.57
C SER A 77 -1.84 -6.96 -1.60
N LYS A 78 -2.62 -6.05 -1.02
CA LYS A 78 -2.16 -5.12 0.02
C LYS A 78 -1.77 -5.88 1.28
N GLU A 79 -2.50 -6.93 1.65
CA GLU A 79 -2.22 -7.77 2.82
C GLU A 79 -0.90 -8.50 2.66
N GLU A 80 -0.64 -9.06 1.47
CA GLU A 80 0.66 -9.67 1.17
C GLU A 80 1.80 -8.65 1.25
N PHE A 81 1.56 -7.41 0.82
CA PHE A 81 2.55 -6.33 0.92
C PHE A 81 2.82 -5.95 2.39
N ASP A 82 1.76 -5.81 3.18
CA ASP A 82 1.82 -5.46 4.60
C ASP A 82 2.62 -6.47 5.44
N ASN A 83 2.71 -7.74 5.01
CA ASN A 83 3.57 -8.74 5.65
C ASN A 83 5.07 -8.36 5.64
N TYR A 84 5.48 -7.50 4.72
CA TYR A 84 6.87 -7.06 4.58
C TYR A 84 7.06 -5.58 4.91
N TYR A 85 6.09 -4.74 4.56
CA TYR A 85 6.11 -3.30 4.86
C TYR A 85 4.70 -2.77 4.99
N ILE A 86 4.34 -2.31 6.20
CA ILE A 86 2.99 -1.82 6.51
C ILE A 86 2.74 -0.48 5.78
N ILE A 87 1.82 -0.50 4.81
CA ILE A 87 1.37 0.70 4.08
C ILE A 87 0.00 1.18 4.55
N GLY A 88 -0.83 0.29 5.10
CA GLY A 88 -2.12 0.63 5.72
C GLY A 88 -3.24 1.07 4.77
N SER A 89 -2.95 1.38 3.49
CA SER A 89 -3.95 1.83 2.50
C SER A 89 -3.98 0.92 1.26
N HIS A 90 -5.16 0.40 0.94
CA HIS A 90 -5.43 -0.34 -0.30
C HIS A 90 -5.22 0.53 -1.55
N ARG A 91 -5.60 1.80 -1.48
CA ARG A 91 -5.39 2.74 -2.60
C ARG A 91 -3.91 2.94 -2.87
N LEU A 92 -3.09 3.09 -1.83
CA LEU A 92 -1.64 3.23 -1.97
C LEU A 92 -1.06 1.98 -2.65
N PHE A 93 -1.48 0.77 -2.24
CA PHE A 93 -1.07 -0.46 -2.91
C PHE A 93 -1.32 -0.41 -4.43
N VAL A 94 -2.54 -0.04 -4.85
CA VAL A 94 -2.87 0.08 -6.29
C VAL A 94 -1.96 1.06 -7.03
N THR A 95 -1.58 2.17 -6.38
CA THR A 95 -0.65 3.14 -6.97
C THR A 95 0.79 2.64 -7.04
N LEU A 96 1.18 1.72 -6.17
CA LEU A 96 2.51 1.12 -6.15
C LEU A 96 2.68 -0.01 -7.16
N VAL A 97 1.59 -0.65 -7.62
CA VAL A 97 1.62 -1.79 -8.57
C VAL A 97 2.57 -1.58 -9.78
N PRO A 98 2.59 -0.42 -10.46
CA PRO A 98 3.54 -0.20 -11.57
C PRO A 98 5.00 -0.22 -11.12
N ILE A 99 5.29 0.31 -9.93
CA ILE A 99 6.64 0.31 -9.34
C ILE A 99 7.02 -1.12 -8.90
N ILE A 100 6.09 -1.86 -8.30
CA ILE A 100 6.27 -3.28 -7.94
C ILE A 100 6.67 -4.09 -9.18
N ARG A 101 5.94 -3.91 -10.28
CA ARG A 101 6.23 -4.59 -11.56
C ARG A 101 7.61 -4.23 -12.10
N GLU A 102 7.98 -2.95 -12.05
CA GLU A 102 9.32 -2.50 -12.48
C GLU A 102 10.42 -3.15 -11.64
N VAL A 103 10.30 -3.10 -10.31
CA VAL A 103 11.27 -3.67 -9.37
C VAL A 103 11.41 -5.19 -9.56
N GLN A 104 10.28 -5.89 -9.63
CA GLN A 104 10.29 -7.33 -9.83
C GLN A 104 10.97 -7.68 -11.15
N GLY A 105 10.63 -7.01 -12.25
CA GLY A 105 11.21 -7.29 -13.57
C GLY A 105 12.69 -6.92 -13.67
N ALA A 106 13.09 -5.78 -13.11
CA ALA A 106 14.45 -5.26 -13.27
C ALA A 106 15.47 -5.84 -12.28
N THR A 107 15.03 -6.21 -11.07
CA THR A 107 15.96 -6.56 -9.97
C THR A 107 15.76 -7.97 -9.45
N VAL A 108 14.52 -8.41 -9.22
CA VAL A 108 14.26 -9.71 -8.56
C VAL A 108 14.17 -10.87 -9.56
N ALA A 109 13.55 -10.65 -10.72
CA ALA A 109 13.43 -11.66 -11.76
C ALA A 109 14.79 -12.17 -12.29
N PRO A 110 15.82 -11.33 -12.49
CA PRO A 110 17.15 -11.80 -12.86
C PRO A 110 17.82 -12.67 -11.80
N VAL A 111 17.52 -12.46 -10.51
CA VAL A 111 18.07 -13.25 -9.40
C VAL A 111 17.39 -14.61 -9.31
N LEU A 112 16.06 -14.66 -9.43
CA LEU A 112 15.31 -15.92 -9.40
C LEU A 112 15.48 -16.75 -10.66
N GLY A 113 15.68 -16.12 -11.82
CA GLY A 113 15.91 -16.80 -13.09
C GLY A 113 14.84 -17.87 -13.39
N LYS A 114 15.28 -19.12 -13.55
CA LYS A 114 14.42 -20.29 -13.85
C LYS A 114 13.40 -20.60 -12.74
N TYR A 115 13.68 -20.19 -11.49
CA TYR A 115 12.82 -20.46 -10.34
C TYR A 115 11.62 -19.50 -10.22
N LEU A 116 11.59 -18.40 -10.99
CA LEU A 116 10.48 -17.44 -10.93
C LEU A 116 9.15 -18.04 -11.40
N ALA A 117 9.13 -18.74 -12.54
CA ALA A 117 7.90 -19.29 -13.11
C ALA A 117 7.25 -20.37 -12.22
N PRO A 118 8.00 -21.33 -11.64
CA PRO A 118 7.44 -22.29 -10.69
C PRO A 118 6.91 -21.63 -9.41
N ILE A 119 7.64 -20.66 -8.86
CA ILE A 119 7.19 -19.87 -7.69
C ILE A 119 5.87 -19.13 -7.98
N LEU A 120 5.72 -18.56 -9.17
CA LEU A 120 4.49 -17.86 -9.56
C LEU A 120 3.31 -18.80 -9.83
N SER A 121 3.61 -20.03 -10.27
CA SER A 121 2.62 -21.08 -10.55
C SER A 121 2.07 -21.73 -9.28
N GLY A 122 2.72 -21.51 -8.13
CA GLY A 122 2.28 -22.03 -6.83
C GLY A 122 2.86 -23.40 -6.53
N GLU A 123 4.10 -23.67 -6.94
CA GLU A 123 4.78 -24.90 -6.53
C GLU A 123 5.08 -24.86 -5.02
N ASP A 124 4.46 -25.79 -4.29
CA ASP A 124 4.52 -25.86 -2.84
C ASP A 124 5.71 -26.74 -2.40
N SER A 125 6.90 -26.14 -2.42
CA SER A 125 8.10 -26.65 -1.73
C SER A 125 8.46 -25.67 -0.61
N ASP A 126 8.96 -26.16 0.53
CA ASP A 126 9.43 -25.31 1.63
C ASP A 126 10.50 -24.32 1.14
N THR A 127 11.37 -24.77 0.22
CA THR A 127 12.41 -23.93 -0.37
C THR A 127 11.80 -22.86 -1.28
N PHE A 128 10.84 -23.21 -2.14
CA PHE A 128 10.15 -22.22 -2.99
C PHE A 128 9.33 -21.22 -2.18
N THR A 129 8.75 -21.66 -1.05
CA THR A 129 8.04 -20.77 -0.11
C THR A 129 9.01 -19.76 0.52
N LEU A 130 10.17 -20.22 0.97
CA LEU A 130 11.21 -19.35 1.52
C LEU A 130 11.77 -18.37 0.47
N MET A 131 12.03 -18.85 -0.75
CA MET A 131 12.49 -18.02 -1.85
C MET A 131 11.44 -16.97 -2.23
N LYS A 132 10.17 -17.37 -2.35
CA LYS A 132 9.06 -16.45 -2.61
C LYS A 132 8.97 -15.38 -1.53
N ALA A 133 9.05 -15.76 -0.27
CA ALA A 133 8.96 -14.81 0.85
C ALA A 133 10.14 -13.83 0.85
N THR A 134 11.35 -14.32 0.58
CA THR A 134 12.56 -13.50 0.52
C THR A 134 12.52 -12.55 -0.68
N ALA A 135 12.10 -13.04 -1.84
CA ALA A 135 11.94 -12.26 -3.05
C ALA A 135 10.85 -11.18 -2.90
N ALA A 136 9.70 -11.54 -2.34
CA ALA A 136 8.62 -10.60 -2.05
C ALA A 136 9.07 -9.50 -1.07
N ARG A 137 9.82 -9.85 -0.02
CA ARG A 137 10.43 -8.87 0.89
C ARG A 137 11.32 -7.88 0.15
N ALA A 138 12.21 -8.36 -0.71
CA ALA A 138 13.07 -7.49 -1.52
C ALA A 138 12.24 -6.57 -2.44
N VAL A 139 11.20 -7.11 -3.09
CA VAL A 139 10.28 -6.32 -3.92
C VAL A 139 9.61 -5.21 -3.11
N ALA A 140 9.06 -5.52 -1.94
CA ALA A 140 8.35 -4.54 -1.11
C ALA A 140 9.27 -3.38 -0.68
N LEU A 141 10.47 -3.69 -0.19
CA LEU A 141 11.44 -2.70 0.27
C LEU A 141 11.94 -1.80 -0.88
N LEU A 142 12.30 -2.38 -2.02
CA LEU A 142 12.73 -1.63 -3.21
C LEU A 142 11.60 -0.80 -3.81
N THR A 143 10.36 -1.29 -3.73
CA THR A 143 9.18 -0.53 -4.16
C THR A 143 9.04 0.73 -3.32
N MET A 144 9.14 0.60 -2.00
CA MET A 144 9.07 1.76 -1.09
C MET A 144 10.24 2.70 -1.29
N GLN A 145 11.46 2.19 -1.49
CA GLN A 145 12.62 3.01 -1.84
C GLN A 145 12.35 3.87 -3.08
N LYS A 146 11.96 3.23 -4.20
CA LYS A 146 11.65 3.95 -5.45
C LYS A 146 10.46 4.89 -5.30
N ALA A 147 9.46 4.52 -4.51
CA ALA A 147 8.31 5.38 -4.23
C ALA A 147 8.75 6.65 -3.50
N VAL A 148 9.62 6.55 -2.48
CA VAL A 148 10.18 7.71 -1.76
C VAL A 148 11.01 8.61 -2.70
N GLU A 149 11.76 8.01 -3.62
CA GLU A 149 12.59 8.74 -4.59
C GLU A 149 11.77 9.45 -5.68
N ARG A 150 10.64 8.86 -6.11
CA ARG A 150 9.86 9.33 -7.27
C ARG A 150 8.59 10.10 -6.92
N LEU A 151 8.01 9.92 -5.73
CA LEU A 151 6.76 10.58 -5.37
C LEU A 151 6.98 12.06 -5.00
N PRO A 152 6.36 13.01 -5.75
CA PRO A 152 6.36 14.42 -5.35
C PRO A 152 5.56 14.62 -4.05
N VAL A 153 6.07 15.52 -3.20
CA VAL A 153 5.60 15.78 -1.83
C VAL A 153 4.22 16.45 -1.78
N GLU A 154 3.14 15.67 -1.78
CA GLU A 154 1.86 16.13 -1.20
C GLU A 154 1.12 15.06 -0.38
N VAL A 155 1.55 13.79 -0.45
CA VAL A 155 0.89 12.70 0.27
C VAL A 155 1.93 11.80 0.91
N ILE A 156 2.44 12.23 2.06
CA ILE A 156 3.09 11.30 3.00
C ILE A 156 1.96 10.77 3.90
N PRO A 157 1.63 9.47 3.88
CA PRO A 157 0.76 8.88 4.89
C PRO A 157 1.39 9.10 6.27
N GLU A 158 0.62 9.60 7.23
CA GLU A 158 1.05 9.88 8.60
C GLU A 158 1.64 8.62 9.25
N GLY A 159 2.96 8.50 9.16
CA GLY A 159 3.75 7.41 9.71
C GLY A 159 5.03 7.98 10.30
N ILE A 160 4.88 8.62 11.45
CA ILE A 160 5.90 9.02 12.43
C ILE A 160 6.96 10.02 11.91
N VAL A 161 6.83 11.30 12.27
CA VAL A 161 7.80 12.09 13.06
C VAL A 161 7.14 13.44 13.39
N GLN A 162 6.71 13.61 14.64
CA GLN A 162 6.35 14.91 15.19
C GLN A 162 7.67 15.64 15.52
N VAL A 163 8.11 16.57 14.66
CA VAL A 163 9.18 17.52 15.01
C VAL A 163 8.69 18.95 14.87
N GLN A 164 8.96 19.66 15.95
CA GLN A 164 8.55 20.98 16.36
C GLN A 164 8.85 22.07 15.31
N GLN A 165 7.90 23.00 15.16
CA GLN A 165 7.93 24.08 14.19
C GLN A 165 9.05 25.10 14.45
N SER A 166 9.79 25.47 13.39
CA SER A 166 10.13 26.85 12.98
C SER A 166 11.44 26.86 12.16
N GLN A 167 11.38 26.53 10.87
CA GLN A 167 12.52 26.65 9.97
C GLN A 167 12.12 27.30 8.64
N PRO A 168 12.99 28.14 8.03
CA PRO A 168 12.71 28.79 6.75
C PRO A 168 12.47 27.75 5.64
N VAL A 169 11.56 28.05 4.71
CA VAL A 169 11.05 27.10 3.70
C VAL A 169 12.16 26.36 2.94
N LYS A 170 13.29 27.02 2.63
CA LYS A 170 14.43 26.39 1.96
C LYS A 170 15.20 25.39 2.82
N SER A 171 15.34 25.62 4.13
CA SER A 171 15.98 24.65 5.02
C SER A 171 15.04 23.49 5.36
N ARG A 172 13.73 23.76 5.44
CA ARG A 172 12.69 22.73 5.57
C ARG A 172 12.70 21.75 4.38
N LEU A 173 12.72 22.27 3.15
CA LEU A 173 12.77 21.43 1.94
C LEU A 173 14.06 20.59 1.87
N ARG A 174 15.21 21.15 2.26
CA ARG A 174 16.48 20.40 2.32
C ARG A 174 16.51 19.35 3.43
N ALA A 175 15.97 19.68 4.61
CA ALA A 175 15.88 18.74 5.73
C ALA A 175 14.94 17.58 5.39
N GLU A 176 13.82 17.87 4.73
CA GLU A 176 12.89 16.85 4.24
C GLU A 176 13.51 15.97 3.14
N GLN A 177 14.24 16.57 2.19
CA GLN A 177 14.97 15.84 1.17
C GLN A 177 16.07 14.94 1.76
N SER A 178 16.81 15.43 2.77
CA SER A 178 17.81 14.66 3.49
C SER A 178 17.20 13.49 4.27
N ALA A 179 16.07 13.73 4.94
CA ALA A 179 15.33 12.68 5.65
C ALA A 179 14.84 11.59 4.68
N ARG A 180 14.29 11.97 3.52
CA ARG A 180 13.88 11.02 2.47
C ARG A 180 15.03 10.20 1.93
N ALA A 181 16.17 10.84 1.68
CA ALA A 181 17.37 10.15 1.20
C ALA A 181 17.89 9.14 2.24
N SER A 182 17.85 9.50 3.53
CA SER A 182 18.21 8.59 4.63
C SER A 182 17.29 7.38 4.70
N VAL A 183 15.97 7.59 4.61
CA VAL A 183 14.98 6.50 4.59
C VAL A 183 15.17 5.60 3.37
N ALA A 184 15.34 6.19 2.17
CA ALA A 184 15.59 5.44 0.95
C ALA A 184 16.89 4.62 1.04
N ALA A 185 17.96 5.18 1.61
CA ALA A 185 19.22 4.47 1.82
C ALA A 185 19.06 3.28 2.79
N SER A 186 18.32 3.47 3.88
CA SER A 186 18.03 2.38 4.83
C SER A 186 17.24 1.25 4.16
N LEU A 187 16.17 1.59 3.44
CA LEU A 187 15.35 0.63 2.71
C LEU A 187 16.15 -0.12 1.65
N GLY A 188 17.02 0.59 0.92
CA GLY A 188 17.93 0.00 -0.05
C GLY A 188 18.90 -0.98 0.60
N ALA A 189 19.49 -0.63 1.74
CA ALA A 189 20.40 -1.54 2.46
C ALA A 189 19.70 -2.80 2.97
N ASP A 190 18.48 -2.68 3.48
CA ASP A 190 17.65 -3.83 3.88
C ASP A 190 17.28 -4.71 2.67
N ALA A 191 16.94 -4.09 1.54
CA ALA A 191 16.63 -4.80 0.31
C ALA A 191 17.84 -5.55 -0.26
N THR A 192 19.03 -4.94 -0.26
CA THR A 192 20.26 -5.58 -0.73
C THR A 192 20.56 -6.83 0.08
N ARG A 193 20.42 -6.78 1.41
CA ARG A 193 20.58 -7.97 2.27
C ARG A 193 19.60 -9.09 1.91
N ALA A 194 18.36 -8.75 1.59
CA ALA A 194 17.37 -9.73 1.15
C ALA A 194 17.74 -10.35 -0.21
N LEU A 195 18.27 -9.56 -1.14
CA LEU A 195 18.73 -10.05 -2.45
C LEU A 195 19.96 -10.94 -2.34
N GLU A 196 20.94 -10.56 -1.52
CA GLU A 196 22.14 -11.37 -1.27
C GLU A 196 21.77 -12.73 -0.68
N TYR A 197 20.84 -12.76 0.29
CA TYR A 197 20.33 -14.01 0.84
C TYR A 197 19.59 -14.84 -0.21
N LEU A 198 18.76 -14.20 -1.05
CA LEU A 198 18.08 -14.89 -2.15
C LEU A 198 19.07 -15.50 -3.15
N GLN A 199 20.14 -14.79 -3.49
CA GLN A 199 21.21 -15.30 -4.36
C GLN A 199 21.90 -16.53 -3.76
N GLN A 200 22.12 -16.54 -2.44
CA GLN A 200 22.69 -17.70 -1.75
C GLN A 200 21.77 -18.92 -1.82
N LEU A 201 20.45 -18.73 -1.63
CA LEU A 201 19.46 -19.81 -1.76
C LEU A 201 19.43 -20.39 -3.17
N VAL A 202 19.42 -19.52 -4.19
CA VAL A 202 19.48 -19.93 -5.60
C VAL A 202 20.75 -20.72 -5.90
N ALA A 203 21.90 -20.25 -5.41
CA ALA A 203 23.18 -20.93 -5.61
C ALA A 203 23.26 -22.30 -4.94
N GLN A 204 22.61 -22.46 -3.78
CA GLN A 204 22.51 -23.75 -3.09
C GLN A 204 21.68 -24.75 -3.91
N LEU A 205 20.50 -24.34 -4.38
CA LEU A 205 19.66 -25.20 -5.22
C LEU A 205 20.31 -25.60 -6.55
N ASP A 206 21.02 -24.65 -7.17
CA ASP A 206 21.77 -24.95 -8.39
C ASP A 206 22.93 -25.93 -8.15
N ALA A 207 23.53 -25.91 -6.96
CA ALA A 207 24.57 -26.86 -6.57
C ALA A 207 24.01 -28.24 -6.21
N ASP A 208 22.80 -28.30 -5.65
CA ASP A 208 22.11 -29.54 -5.30
C ASP A 208 21.52 -30.27 -6.53
N GLY A 209 21.59 -29.64 -7.71
CA GLY A 209 21.28 -30.27 -8.99
C GLY A 209 19.78 -30.46 -9.24
N GLU A 210 18.93 -29.65 -8.62
CA GLU A 210 17.49 -29.72 -8.82
C GLU A 210 17.14 -29.25 -10.26
N GLU A 211 16.86 -30.22 -11.13
CA GLU A 211 16.35 -29.96 -12.48
C GLU A 211 14.91 -29.45 -12.38
N VAL A 212 14.75 -28.13 -12.36
CA VAL A 212 13.46 -27.51 -12.61
C VAL A 212 13.08 -27.79 -14.06
N ASP A 213 12.07 -28.65 -14.27
CA ASP A 213 11.54 -28.93 -15.59
C ASP A 213 10.93 -27.65 -16.19
N THR A 214 11.69 -27.02 -17.09
CA THR A 214 11.30 -25.77 -17.75
C THR A 214 10.43 -26.02 -18.98
N SER A 215 9.97 -27.25 -19.22
CA SER A 215 9.20 -27.62 -20.42
C SER A 215 7.72 -27.22 -20.38
N ILE A 216 7.43 -25.93 -20.14
CA ILE A 216 6.15 -25.37 -20.59
C ILE A 216 6.25 -25.19 -22.11
N THR A 217 5.86 -26.26 -22.81
CA THR A 217 5.55 -26.26 -24.24
C THR A 217 4.46 -25.21 -24.48
N GLY A 218 4.85 -24.04 -24.98
CA GLY A 218 3.88 -23.12 -25.56
C GLY A 218 3.18 -23.80 -26.75
N PRO A 219 1.89 -23.52 -27.00
CA PRO A 219 1.22 -24.10 -28.16
C PRO A 219 1.90 -23.56 -29.42
N ILE A 220 2.56 -24.45 -30.16
CA ILE A 220 3.01 -24.16 -31.52
C ILE A 220 1.75 -24.05 -32.37
N VAL A 221 1.28 -22.81 -32.56
CA VAL A 221 0.23 -22.50 -33.52
C VAL A 221 0.82 -22.67 -34.92
N HIS A 222 0.71 -23.89 -35.44
CA HIS A 222 0.87 -24.13 -36.88
C HIS A 222 -0.36 -23.56 -37.59
N SER A 223 -0.26 -22.35 -38.14
CA SER A 223 -1.22 -21.84 -39.11
C SER A 223 -1.12 -22.68 -40.38
N LYS A 224 -2.01 -23.68 -40.50
CA LYS A 224 -2.21 -24.40 -41.76
C LYS A 224 -3.06 -23.50 -42.67
N GLY A 225 -2.46 -23.06 -43.78
CA GLY A 225 -3.08 -22.20 -44.77
C GLY A 225 -4.43 -22.74 -45.25
N MET A 226 -5.44 -21.88 -45.21
CA MET A 226 -6.71 -22.09 -45.90
C MET A 226 -6.46 -21.85 -47.40
N SER A 227 -6.59 -22.91 -48.21
CA SER A 227 -6.89 -22.77 -49.63
C SER A 227 -8.40 -22.79 -49.81
N PHE A 228 -8.93 -21.75 -50.45
CA PHE A 228 -10.21 -21.75 -51.16
C PHE A 228 -9.99 -21.06 -52.51
#